data_AF-U1LUD8-F1
#
_entry.id   AF-U1LUD8-F1
#
_cell.length_a   1.000
_cell.length_b   1.000
_cell.length_c   1.000
_cell.angle_alpha   90.00
_cell.angle_beta   90.00
_cell.angle_gamma   90.00
#
_symmetry.space_group_name_H-M   'P 1'
#
loop_
_entity.id
_entity.type
_entity.pdbx_description
1 polymer ?
#
loop_
_entity_poly.entity_id
_entity_poly.type
_entity_poly.pdbx_seq_one_letter_code
_entity_poly.pdbx_strand_id
1 'polypeptide(L)'
;MKRLSLLVVMLVMLAGCGDTHRPNAFQYKDSYVGDNSAVSGIAQTLPMHDCYKSIELQASKRPYGLTVRYSDPEIERIEQERLAIRNAATYFTLVQNAEIVRFAFPNRTYAFSRPEMEAWLDIDFSTIKWEKELKDRLDEKISNEEQTEAYFKRI
;
A
#
# COMPACT_ATOMS: atom_id res chain seq x y z
N MET A 1 38.61 -30.22 -38.41
CA MET A 1 39.67 -29.90 -37.41
C MET A 1 39.35 -28.51 -36.88
N LYS A 2 39.13 -28.21 -35.60
CA LYS A 2 39.52 -28.82 -34.33
C LYS A 2 38.34 -28.68 -33.34
N ARG A 3 38.14 -29.72 -32.52
CA ARG A 3 37.40 -29.64 -31.26
C ARG A 3 38.32 -28.95 -30.24
N LEU A 4 37.82 -27.95 -29.53
CA LEU A 4 38.37 -27.40 -28.28
C LEU A 4 37.35 -26.35 -27.81
N SER A 5 36.86 -26.26 -26.58
CA SER A 5 36.99 -27.05 -25.36
C SER A 5 36.07 -26.39 -24.33
N LEU A 6 35.42 -27.24 -23.51
CA LEU A 6 35.01 -27.02 -22.13
C LEU A 6 34.31 -25.72 -21.68
N LEU A 7 33.08 -25.93 -21.17
CA LEU A 7 32.63 -25.51 -19.83
C LEU A 7 32.89 -24.05 -19.41
N VAL A 8 31.85 -23.22 -19.53
CA VAL A 8 31.47 -22.30 -18.46
C VAL A 8 29.95 -22.40 -18.27
N VAL A 9 29.54 -23.50 -17.62
CA VAL A 9 28.34 -23.48 -16.79
C VAL A 9 28.79 -22.83 -15.48
N MET A 10 28.44 -21.57 -15.28
CA MET A 10 28.46 -20.93 -13.97
C MET A 10 27.31 -19.92 -13.98
N LEU A 11 26.09 -20.39 -13.69
CA LEU A 11 25.50 -20.21 -12.36
C LEU A 11 25.68 -18.77 -11.85
N VAL A 12 25.05 -17.82 -12.53
CA VAL A 12 24.50 -16.66 -11.82
C VAL A 12 23.08 -17.05 -11.42
N MET A 13 22.99 -18.01 -10.49
CA MET A 13 21.89 -18.00 -9.55
C MET A 13 22.10 -16.70 -8.77
N LEU A 14 21.41 -15.64 -9.17
CA LEU A 14 21.14 -14.54 -8.25
C LEU A 14 20.32 -15.20 -7.14
N ALA A 15 21.04 -15.62 -6.09
CA ALA A 15 20.46 -16.06 -4.85
C ALA A 15 19.49 -14.94 -4.44
N GLY A 16 18.20 -15.28 -4.45
CA GLY A 16 17.17 -14.42 -3.91
C GLY A 16 17.63 -13.99 -2.53
N CYS A 17 17.76 -12.67 -2.33
CA CYS A 17 17.96 -12.15 -1.00
C CYS A 17 16.81 -12.67 -0.14
N GLY A 18 17.22 -13.33 0.95
CA GLY A 18 16.37 -14.15 1.79
C GLY A 18 15.12 -13.42 2.26
N ASP A 19 14.11 -14.23 2.55
CA ASP A 19 12.91 -13.87 3.28
C ASP A 19 13.31 -13.43 4.69
N THR A 20 13.91 -12.24 4.80
CA THR A 20 13.93 -11.49 6.05
C THR A 20 12.48 -11.31 6.40
N HIS A 21 12.07 -11.84 7.55
CA HIS A 21 10.71 -11.83 8.07
C HIS A 21 10.23 -10.37 8.21
N ARG A 22 9.85 -9.76 7.08
CA ARG A 22 9.29 -8.42 7.02
C ARG A 22 7.90 -8.57 7.62
N PRO A 23 7.58 -7.85 8.70
CA PRO A 23 6.26 -7.95 9.30
C PRO A 23 5.20 -7.66 8.24
N ASN A 24 4.31 -8.62 8.02
CA ASN A 24 3.25 -8.51 7.03
C ASN A 24 2.11 -7.67 7.59
N ALA A 25 1.64 -6.66 6.86
CA ALA A 25 0.50 -5.83 7.26
C ALA A 25 -0.76 -6.67 7.54
N PHE A 26 -0.98 -7.76 6.80
CA PHE A 26 -2.15 -8.63 6.94
C PHE A 26 -2.26 -9.36 8.28
N GLN A 27 -1.21 -9.33 9.12
CA GLN A 27 -1.33 -9.77 10.52
C GLN A 27 -2.32 -8.91 11.32
N TYR A 28 -2.62 -7.68 10.87
CA TYR A 28 -3.57 -6.74 11.48
C TYR A 28 -4.95 -6.77 10.82
N LYS A 29 -5.25 -7.81 10.04
CA LYS A 29 -6.58 -7.97 9.44
C LYS A 29 -7.65 -8.03 10.53
N ASP A 30 -8.84 -7.54 10.21
CA ASP A 30 -10.01 -7.47 11.09
C ASP A 30 -9.87 -6.48 12.25
N SER A 31 -8.98 -5.51 12.13
CA SER A 31 -8.85 -4.39 13.06
C SER A 31 -9.92 -3.32 12.83
N TYR A 32 -10.05 -2.42 13.80
CA TYR A 32 -10.92 -1.26 13.77
C TYR A 32 -10.10 0.03 13.91
N VAL A 33 -10.66 1.16 13.48
CA VAL A 33 -10.00 2.48 13.56
C VAL A 33 -9.58 2.83 15.00
N GLY A 34 -10.27 2.30 16.02
CA GLY A 34 -9.93 2.48 17.43
C GLY A 34 -8.79 1.61 17.95
N ASP A 35 -8.30 0.65 17.15
CA ASP A 35 -7.22 -0.26 17.53
C ASP A 35 -5.88 0.41 17.26
N ASN A 36 -5.50 1.39 18.10
CA ASN A 36 -4.31 2.21 17.91
C ASN A 36 -3.06 1.39 17.60
N SER A 37 -2.83 0.31 18.35
CA SER A 37 -1.67 -0.57 18.16
C SER A 37 -1.67 -1.27 16.80
N ALA A 38 -2.84 -1.73 16.33
CA ALA A 38 -2.96 -2.37 15.03
C ALA A 38 -2.77 -1.35 13.89
N VAL A 39 -3.43 -0.20 13.99
CA VAL A 39 -3.38 0.85 12.98
C VAL A 39 -1.97 1.44 12.85
N SER A 40 -1.28 1.70 13.96
CA SER A 40 0.14 2.09 13.95
C SER A 40 1.06 0.96 13.46
N GLY A 41 0.74 -0.29 13.79
CA GLY A 41 1.46 -1.46 13.31
C GLY A 41 1.42 -1.59 11.79
N ILE A 42 0.25 -1.36 11.17
CA ILE A 42 0.10 -1.30 9.71
C ILE A 42 1.05 -0.25 9.13
N ALA A 43 1.05 0.98 9.67
CA ALA A 43 1.91 2.06 9.17
C ALA A 43 3.40 1.68 9.12
N GLN A 44 3.89 0.91 10.09
CA GLN A 44 5.29 0.46 10.16
C GLN A 44 5.63 -0.65 9.16
N THR A 45 4.62 -1.33 8.60
CA THR A 45 4.81 -2.39 7.59
C THR A 45 4.69 -1.88 6.15
N LEU A 46 4.11 -0.70 5.94
CA LEU A 46 3.89 -0.14 4.62
C LEU A 46 5.20 0.37 3.98
N PRO A 47 5.24 0.49 2.64
CA PRO A 47 6.34 1.16 1.96
C PRO A 47 6.51 2.60 2.45
N MET A 48 7.76 3.09 2.47
CA MET A 48 8.13 4.40 3.00
C MET A 48 7.80 4.60 4.50
N HIS A 49 7.75 3.53 5.29
CA HIS A 49 7.59 3.63 6.75
C HIS A 49 8.72 4.42 7.43
N ASP A 50 9.92 4.48 6.87
CA ASP A 50 11.01 5.34 7.40
C ASP A 50 10.64 6.83 7.38
N CYS A 51 9.72 7.23 6.49
CA CYS A 51 9.20 8.58 6.41
C CYS A 51 7.92 8.77 7.23
N TYR A 52 7.42 7.74 7.92
CA TYR A 52 6.24 7.86 8.77
C TYR A 52 6.53 8.77 9.97
N LYS A 53 5.65 9.74 10.22
CA LYS A 53 5.73 10.62 11.41
C LYS A 53 4.71 10.28 12.47
N SER A 54 3.45 10.16 12.08
CA SER A 54 2.34 9.98 13.03
C SER A 54 1.08 9.47 12.34
N ILE A 55 0.15 8.97 13.16
CA ILE A 55 -1.18 8.58 12.73
C ILE A 55 -2.21 9.27 13.63
N GLU A 56 -3.24 9.84 13.02
CA GLU A 56 -4.38 10.43 13.72
C GLU A 56 -5.61 9.59 13.44
N LEU A 57 -6.39 9.28 14.48
CA LEU A 57 -7.54 8.40 14.40
C LEU A 57 -8.82 9.18 14.66
N GLN A 58 -9.77 9.06 13.74
CA GLN A 58 -11.11 9.59 13.86
C GLN A 58 -12.06 8.43 14.21
N ALA A 59 -12.05 8.01 15.48
CA ALA A 59 -12.82 6.85 15.97
C ALA A 59 -14.11 7.26 16.72
N SER A 60 -14.25 8.53 17.13
CA SER A 60 -15.35 8.95 18.02
C SER A 60 -16.65 9.28 17.29
N LYS A 61 -16.57 9.66 16.00
CA LYS A 61 -17.72 10.06 15.17
C LYS A 61 -17.49 9.67 13.72
N ARG A 62 -18.58 9.30 13.04
CA ARG A 62 -18.56 9.03 11.60
C ARG A 62 -18.31 10.31 10.78
N PRO A 63 -17.68 10.19 9.60
CA PRO A 63 -17.11 8.95 9.04
C PRO A 63 -15.87 8.51 9.83
N TYR A 64 -15.76 7.23 10.17
CA TYR A 64 -14.57 6.73 10.86
C TYR A 64 -13.39 6.73 9.91
N GLY A 65 -12.20 7.06 10.41
CA GLY A 65 -11.06 7.16 9.53
C GLY A 65 -9.73 7.41 10.21
N LEU A 66 -8.70 7.53 9.39
CA LEU A 66 -7.34 7.80 9.86
C LEU A 66 -6.60 8.72 8.91
N THR A 67 -5.62 9.45 9.45
CA THR A 67 -4.68 10.26 8.69
C THR A 67 -3.26 9.81 9.01
N VAL A 68 -2.54 9.32 8.00
CA VAL A 68 -1.12 8.99 8.09
C VAL A 68 -0.31 10.20 7.66
N ARG A 69 0.56 10.72 8.52
CA ARG A 69 1.44 11.85 8.21
C ARG A 69 2.85 11.36 7.90
N TYR A 70 3.44 11.91 6.83
CA TYR A 70 4.81 11.61 6.41
C TYR A 70 5.72 12.84 6.57
N SER A 71 7.03 12.60 6.77
CA SER A 71 8.07 13.53 6.36
C SER A 71 8.11 13.63 4.83
N ASP A 72 8.93 14.54 4.29
CA ASP A 72 9.16 14.54 2.85
C ASP A 72 9.89 13.25 2.46
N PRO A 73 9.31 12.37 1.63
CA PRO A 73 9.99 11.17 1.16
C PRO A 73 10.97 11.45 0.00
N GLU A 74 11.06 12.69 -0.49
CA GLU A 74 11.88 13.08 -1.64
C GLU A 74 11.58 12.25 -2.91
N ILE A 75 10.30 11.85 -3.09
CA ILE A 75 9.82 11.14 -4.28
C ILE A 75 8.91 12.04 -5.12
N GLU A 76 8.91 11.78 -6.42
CA GLU A 76 8.06 12.45 -7.40
C GLU A 76 6.57 12.35 -7.06
N ARG A 77 5.78 13.32 -7.50
CA ARG A 77 4.32 13.37 -7.25
C ARG A 77 3.62 12.06 -7.62
N ILE A 78 3.96 11.50 -8.78
CA ILE A 78 3.31 10.28 -9.28
C ILE A 78 3.59 9.07 -8.38
N GLU A 79 4.77 9.03 -7.76
CA GLU A 79 5.16 8.01 -6.79
C GLU A 79 4.40 8.19 -5.47
N GLN A 80 4.21 9.43 -5.01
CA GLN A 80 3.37 9.74 -3.84
C GLN A 80 1.91 9.32 -4.06
N GLU A 81 1.38 9.60 -5.24
CA GLU A 81 0.03 9.23 -5.68
C GLU A 81 -0.18 7.70 -5.66
N ARG A 82 0.74 6.98 -6.29
CA ARG A 82 0.70 5.51 -6.35
C ARG A 82 0.86 4.89 -4.96
N LEU A 83 1.76 5.43 -4.14
CA LEU A 83 1.94 5.02 -2.74
C LEU A 83 0.66 5.23 -1.94
N ALA A 84 0.02 6.40 -2.06
CA ALA A 84 -1.19 6.74 -1.34
C ALA A 84 -2.36 5.83 -1.72
N ILE A 85 -2.55 5.51 -3.01
CA ILE A 85 -3.58 4.57 -3.47
C ILE A 85 -3.38 3.18 -2.83
N ARG A 86 -2.15 2.63 -2.92
CA ARG A 86 -1.84 1.29 -2.41
C ARG A 86 -2.01 1.20 -0.89
N ASN A 87 -1.54 2.21 -0.19
CA ASN A 87 -1.64 2.26 1.26
C ASN A 87 -3.10 2.45 1.71
N ALA A 88 -3.90 3.26 1.01
CA ALA A 88 -5.33 3.42 1.28
C ALA A 88 -6.08 2.09 1.15
N ALA A 89 -5.87 1.39 0.03
CA ALA A 89 -6.45 0.08 -0.22
C ALA A 89 -6.06 -0.95 0.85
N THR A 90 -4.82 -0.89 1.34
CA THR A 90 -4.35 -1.74 2.44
C THR A 90 -5.11 -1.44 3.73
N TYR A 91 -5.23 -0.17 4.13
CA TYR A 91 -6.03 0.19 5.31
C TYR A 91 -7.49 -0.21 5.18
N PHE A 92 -8.11 -0.01 4.01
CA PHE A 92 -9.49 -0.45 3.81
C PHE A 92 -9.67 -1.98 3.87
N THR A 93 -8.64 -2.74 3.49
CA THR A 93 -8.64 -4.21 3.58
C THR A 93 -8.49 -4.71 5.03
N LEU A 94 -7.69 -4.01 5.83
CA LEU A 94 -7.30 -4.48 7.16
C LEU A 94 -8.14 -3.89 8.29
N VAL A 95 -8.63 -2.65 8.13
CA VAL A 95 -9.38 -1.89 9.13
C VAL A 95 -10.86 -1.82 8.72
N GLN A 96 -11.68 -2.71 9.28
CA GLN A 96 -13.03 -3.00 8.78
C GLN A 96 -13.94 -1.77 8.71
N ASN A 97 -13.91 -0.93 9.76
CA ASN A 97 -14.80 0.23 9.85
C ASN A 97 -14.17 1.52 9.31
N ALA A 98 -12.98 1.50 8.70
CA ALA A 98 -12.41 2.68 8.08
C ALA A 98 -13.26 3.11 6.88
N GLU A 99 -13.85 4.30 6.93
CA GLU A 99 -14.66 4.90 5.86
C GLU A 99 -13.83 5.90 5.03
N ILE A 100 -12.87 6.58 5.68
CA ILE A 100 -11.97 7.54 5.03
C ILE A 100 -10.53 7.31 5.50
N VAL A 101 -9.58 7.31 4.56
CA VAL A 101 -8.14 7.26 4.85
C VAL A 101 -7.46 8.45 4.17
N ARG A 102 -6.55 9.12 4.89
CA ARG A 102 -5.79 10.27 4.37
C ARG A 102 -4.29 10.04 4.51
N PHE A 103 -3.54 10.54 3.53
CA PHE A 103 -2.08 10.54 3.49
C PHE A 103 -1.61 11.98 3.36
N ALA A 104 -1.06 12.53 4.44
CA ALA A 104 -0.57 13.90 4.51
C ALA A 104 0.95 13.92 4.35
N PHE A 105 1.41 14.25 3.15
CA PHE A 105 2.78 14.63 2.84
C PHE A 105 2.96 16.14 3.14
N PRO A 106 4.21 16.63 3.27
CA PRO A 106 4.44 18.05 3.58
C PRO A 106 3.82 19.02 2.58
N ASN A 107 3.79 18.66 1.30
CA ASN A 107 3.32 19.49 0.19
C ASN A 107 1.86 19.21 -0.24
N ARG A 108 1.29 18.06 0.16
CA ARG A 108 -0.02 17.61 -0.34
C ARG A 108 -0.66 16.59 0.60
N THR A 109 -1.99 16.59 0.63
CA THR A 109 -2.78 15.53 1.27
C THR A 109 -3.63 14.81 0.22
N TYR A 110 -3.59 13.48 0.23
CA TYR A 110 -4.49 12.63 -0.55
C TYR A 110 -5.54 12.04 0.38
N ALA A 111 -6.80 12.04 -0.03
CA ALA A 111 -7.91 11.50 0.74
C ALA A 111 -8.69 10.50 -0.11
N PHE A 112 -9.05 9.39 0.50
CA PHE A 112 -9.75 8.28 -0.15
C PHE A 112 -10.97 7.91 0.69
N SER A 113 -12.08 7.61 0.03
CA SER A 113 -13.23 7.00 0.68
C SER A 113 -13.35 5.53 0.27
N ARG A 114 -13.73 4.68 1.22
CA ARG A 114 -13.98 3.25 0.97
C ARG A 114 -14.91 3.02 -0.22
N PRO A 115 -16.14 3.56 -0.26
CA PRO A 115 -17.10 3.22 -1.33
C PRO A 115 -16.61 3.65 -2.72
N GLU A 116 -15.88 4.77 -2.81
CA GLU A 116 -15.37 5.27 -4.07
C GLU A 116 -14.21 4.42 -4.62
N MET A 117 -13.37 3.88 -3.73
CA MET A 117 -12.29 2.95 -4.10
C MET A 117 -12.83 1.55 -4.42
N GLU A 118 -13.80 1.05 -3.65
CA GLU A 118 -14.48 -0.23 -3.95
C GLU A 118 -15.15 -0.19 -5.32
N ALA A 119 -15.86 0.90 -5.64
CA ALA A 119 -16.46 1.08 -6.96
C ALA A 119 -15.43 1.19 -8.10
N TRP A 120 -14.25 1.75 -7.84
CA TRP A 120 -13.20 1.87 -8.84
C TRP A 120 -12.44 0.56 -9.11
N LEU A 121 -12.17 -0.19 -8.05
CA LEU A 121 -11.51 -1.50 -8.12
C LEU A 121 -12.46 -2.62 -8.51
N ASP A 122 -13.78 -2.41 -8.39
CA ASP A 122 -14.82 -3.43 -8.54
C ASP A 122 -14.62 -4.61 -7.57
N ILE A 123 -14.40 -4.27 -6.29
CA ILE A 123 -14.18 -5.24 -5.20
C ILE A 123 -14.91 -4.80 -3.94
N ASP A 124 -15.09 -5.75 -3.03
CA ASP A 124 -15.35 -5.48 -1.61
C ASP A 124 -14.06 -5.76 -0.82
N PHE A 125 -13.47 -4.73 -0.20
CA PHE A 125 -12.21 -4.87 0.53
C PHE A 125 -12.30 -5.88 1.68
N SER A 126 -13.49 -6.10 2.26
CA SER A 126 -13.68 -7.06 3.35
C SER A 126 -13.46 -8.52 2.89
N THR A 127 -13.65 -8.78 1.59
CA THR A 127 -13.52 -10.13 1.00
C THR A 127 -12.08 -10.53 0.70
N ILE A 128 -11.16 -9.56 0.63
CA ILE A 128 -9.75 -9.80 0.29
C ILE A 128 -9.05 -10.54 1.43
N LYS A 129 -8.51 -11.72 1.13
CA LYS A 129 -7.91 -12.60 2.15
C LYS A 129 -6.40 -12.44 2.25
N TRP A 130 -5.76 -12.14 1.14
CA TRP A 130 -4.30 -12.21 1.01
C TRP A 130 -3.73 -10.94 0.40
N GLU A 131 -2.55 -10.53 0.86
CA GLU A 131 -1.83 -9.37 0.32
C GLU A 131 -1.63 -9.44 -1.19
N LYS A 132 -1.31 -10.64 -1.69
CA LYS A 132 -1.14 -10.88 -3.13
C LYS A 132 -2.41 -10.57 -3.92
N GLU A 133 -3.58 -10.94 -3.41
CA GLU A 133 -4.86 -10.68 -4.08
C GLU A 133 -5.11 -9.17 -4.20
N LEU A 134 -4.89 -8.41 -3.13
CA LEU A 134 -4.98 -6.95 -3.16
C LEU A 134 -4.00 -6.34 -4.16
N LYS A 135 -2.76 -6.82 -4.12
CA LYS A 135 -1.68 -6.32 -4.98
C LYS A 135 -2.00 -6.55 -6.45
N ASP A 136 -2.43 -7.76 -6.82
CA ASP A 136 -2.74 -8.10 -8.21
C ASP A 136 -3.87 -7.20 -8.75
N ARG A 137 -4.93 -6.93 -7.95
CA ARG A 137 -6.02 -6.01 -8.31
C ARG A 137 -5.55 -4.56 -8.51
N LEU A 138 -4.65 -4.09 -7.65
CA LEU A 138 -4.09 -2.75 -7.77
C LEU A 138 -3.18 -2.66 -9.00
N ASP A 139 -2.34 -3.67 -9.23
CA ASP A 139 -1.41 -3.70 -10.38
C ASP A 139 -2.16 -3.68 -11.71
N GLU A 140 -3.35 -4.28 -11.81
CA GLU A 140 -4.24 -4.16 -12.99
C GLU A 140 -4.70 -2.71 -13.26
N LYS A 141 -4.82 -1.88 -12.22
CA LYS A 141 -5.47 -0.56 -12.27
C LYS A 141 -4.49 0.62 -12.22
N ILE A 142 -3.27 0.44 -11.73
CA ILE A 142 -2.24 1.48 -11.54
C ILE A 142 -0.83 0.98 -11.91
N SER A 143 -0.71 0.22 -13.01
CA SER A 143 0.57 -0.31 -13.51
C SER A 143 1.51 0.76 -14.07
N ASN A 144 0.97 1.91 -14.47
CA ASN A 144 1.71 3.00 -15.09
C ASN A 144 1.20 4.38 -14.65
N GLU A 145 1.91 5.43 -15.07
CA GLU A 145 1.61 6.83 -14.74
C GLU A 145 0.23 7.24 -15.24
N GLU A 146 -0.11 7.00 -16.51
CA GLU A 146 -1.40 7.38 -17.10
C GLU A 146 -2.58 6.83 -16.29
N GLN A 147 -2.52 5.54 -15.93
CA GLN A 147 -3.53 4.89 -15.12
C GLN A 147 -3.63 5.46 -13.71
N THR A 148 -2.48 5.76 -13.09
CA THR A 148 -2.43 6.38 -11.76
C THR A 148 -3.06 7.78 -11.80
N GLU A 149 -2.72 8.59 -12.81
CA GLU A 149 -3.31 9.91 -12.98
C GLU A 149 -4.82 9.84 -13.28
N ALA A 150 -5.26 8.83 -14.04
CA ALA A 150 -6.67 8.65 -14.38
C ALA A 150 -7.54 8.46 -13.12
N TYR A 151 -7.01 7.83 -12.07
CA TYR A 151 -7.69 7.75 -10.78
C TYR A 151 -7.96 9.14 -10.19
N PHE A 152 -6.93 9.99 -10.12
CA PHE A 152 -7.04 11.33 -9.53
C PHE A 152 -7.80 12.34 -10.41
N LYS A 153 -7.99 12.08 -11.70
CA LYS A 153 -8.84 12.89 -12.61
C LYS A 153 -10.33 12.59 -12.46
N ARG A 154 -10.69 11.47 -11.83
CA ARG A 154 -12.09 11.04 -11.63
C ARG A 154 -12.75 11.70 -10.42
N ILE A 155 -11.94 12.07 -9.43
CA ILE A 155 -12.35 12.70 -8.16
C ILE A 155 -12.36 14.22 -8.28
#